data_AF-A0A531KNK5-F1
#
_entry.id   AF-A0A531KNK5-F1
#
_cell.length_a   1.000
_cell.length_b   1.000
_cell.length_c   1.000
_cell.angle_alpha   90.00
_cell.angle_beta   90.00
_cell.angle_gamma   90.00
#
_symmetry.space_group_name_H-M   'P 1'
#
loop_
_entity.id
_entity.type
_entity.pdbx_description
1 polymer ?
#
loop_
_entity_poly.entity_id
_entity_poly.type
_entity_poly.pdbx_seq_one_letter_code
_entity_poly.pdbx_strand_id
1 'polypeptide(L)' 'ALKAAGIAADPMSTGAAVRTYNVLLAENRAVAAALIAVE' A
#
# COMPACT_ATOMS: atom_id res chain seq x y z
N ALA A 1 9.69 8.66 10.23
CA ALA A 1 9.73 9.41 8.96
C ALA A 1 8.35 9.52 8.31
N LEU A 2 7.76 8.41 7.83
CA LEU A 2 6.48 8.42 7.10
C LEU A 2 5.32 9.07 7.86
N LYS A 3 5.15 8.75 9.14
CA LYS A 3 4.12 9.37 10.00
C LYS A 3 4.27 10.89 10.11
N ALA A 4 5.50 11.40 10.18
CA ALA A 4 5.77 12.85 10.23
C ALA A 4 5.44 13.53 8.88
N ALA A 5 5.49 12.79 7.78
CA ALA A 5 5.04 13.24 6.46
C ALA A 5 3.53 13.01 6.22
N GLY A 6 2.77 12.59 7.24
CA GLY A 6 1.32 12.31 7.11
C GLY A 6 0.98 11.03 6.35
N ILE A 7 1.96 10.15 6.10
CA ILE A 7 1.77 8.91 5.35
C ILE A 7 1.52 7.77 6.35
N ALA A 8 0.34 7.15 6.25
CA ALA A 8 0.03 5.90 6.92
C ALA A 8 0.67 4.74 6.14
N ALA A 9 1.44 3.89 6.84
CA ALA A 9 2.10 2.73 6.25
C ALA A 9 1.78 1.49 7.08
N ASP A 10 1.36 0.43 6.39
CA ASP A 10 0.99 -0.85 7.00
C ASP A 10 1.73 -2.00 6.27
N PRO A 11 2.70 -2.66 6.93
CA PRO A 11 3.44 -3.76 6.33
C PRO A 11 2.59 -5.05 6.27
N MET A 12 2.52 -5.66 5.10
CA MET A 12 1.81 -6.92 4.87
C MET A 12 2.45 -7.74 3.74
N SER A 13 1.99 -8.96 3.50
CA SER A 13 2.48 -9.78 2.39
C SER A 13 2.13 -9.15 1.03
N THR A 14 2.97 -9.40 0.01
CA THR A 14 2.78 -8.83 -1.34
C THR A 14 1.39 -9.12 -1.91
N GLY A 15 0.88 -10.35 -1.74
CA GLY A 15 -0.47 -10.70 -2.19
C GLY A 15 -1.58 -9.92 -1.49
N ALA A 16 -1.45 -9.63 -0.18
CA ALA A 16 -2.40 -8.81 0.54
C ALA A 16 -2.31 -7.33 0.12
N ALA A 17 -1.08 -6.81 -0.03
CA ALA A 17 -0.83 -5.44 -0.44
C ALA A 17 -1.46 -5.12 -1.80
N VAL A 18 -1.32 -6.02 -2.79
CA VAL A 18 -1.90 -5.83 -4.14
C VAL A 18 -3.43 -5.74 -4.08
N ARG A 19 -4.09 -6.59 -3.29
CA ARG A 19 -5.57 -6.55 -3.16
C ARG A 19 -6.05 -5.24 -2.53
N THR A 20 -5.41 -4.83 -1.43
CA THR A 20 -5.74 -3.57 -0.77
C THR A 20 -5.49 -2.39 -1.71
N TYR A 21 -4.33 -2.34 -2.35
CA TYR A 21 -3.98 -1.30 -3.32
C TYR A 21 -5.03 -1.16 -4.43
N ASN A 22 -5.46 -2.28 -5.02
CA ASN A 22 -6.46 -2.24 -6.10
C ASN A 22 -7.79 -1.65 -5.64
N VAL A 23 -8.26 -1.98 -4.44
CA VAL A 23 -9.49 -1.39 -3.88
C VAL A 23 -9.31 0.11 -3.65
N LEU A 24 -8.23 0.51 -2.98
CA LEU A 24 -7.99 1.92 -2.66
C LEU A 24 -7.78 2.79 -3.91
N LEU A 25 -7.13 2.23 -4.93
CA LEU A 25 -6.95 2.88 -6.23
C LEU A 25 -8.29 3.04 -6.95
N ALA A 26 -9.14 2.01 -6.96
CA ALA A 26 -10.47 2.07 -7.56
C ALA A 26 -11.38 3.10 -6.85
N GLU A 27 -11.17 3.31 -5.55
CA GLU A 27 -11.84 4.37 -4.78
C GLU A 27 -11.27 5.78 -5.02
N ASN A 28 -10.31 5.96 -5.94
CA ASN A 28 -9.58 7.23 -6.18
C ASN A 28 -8.93 7.81 -4.91
N ARG A 29 -8.46 6.96 -4.00
CA ARG A 29 -7.74 7.40 -2.81
C ARG A 29 -6.26 7.62 -3.13
N ALA A 30 -5.63 8.57 -2.43
CA ALA A 30 -4.19 8.76 -2.47
C ALA A 30 -3.48 7.56 -1.81
N VAL A 31 -3.15 6.54 -2.62
CA VAL A 31 -2.53 5.29 -2.19
C VAL A 31 -1.25 5.02 -2.98
N ALA A 32 -0.27 4.39 -2.33
CA ALA A 32 0.93 3.85 -2.95
C ALA A 32 1.22 2.46 -2.39
N ALA A 33 1.86 1.60 -3.18
CA ALA A 33 2.31 0.28 -2.76
C ALA A 33 3.80 0.09 -3.11
N ALA A 34 4.60 -0.27 -2.11
CA ALA A 34 5.98 -0.70 -2.30
C ALA A 34 6.02 -2.23 -2.30
N LEU A 35 6.09 -2.83 -3.47
CA LEU A 35 5.99 -4.28 -3.64
C LEU A 35 7.39 -4.90 -3.79
N ILE A 36 7.66 -5.94 -2.99
CA ILE A 36 8.86 -6.76 -3.10
C ILE A 36 8.45 -8.07 -3.78
N ALA A 37 9.19 -8.44 -4.83
CA ALA A 37 8.98 -9.71 -5.51
C ALA A 37 9.20 -10.88 -4.53
N VAL A 38 8.28 -11.83 -4.57
CA VAL A 38 8.33 -13.10 -3.83
C VAL A 38 8.42 -14.24 -4.83
N GLU A 39 8.85 -15.43 -4.38
CA GLU A 39 8.87 -16.64 -5.20
C GLU A 39 7.47 -17.03 -5.71
#